data_AF-A0A935VY00-F1
#
_entry.id   AF-A0A935VY00-F1
#
_cell.length_a   1.000
_cell.length_b   1.000
_cell.length_c   1.000
_cell.angle_alpha   90.00
_cell.angle_beta   90.00
_cell.angle_gamma   90.00
#
_symmetry.space_group_name_H-M   'P 1'
#
loop_
_entity.id
_entity.type
_entity.pdbx_description
1 polymer ?
#
loop_
_entity_poly.entity_id
_entity_poly.type
_entity_poly.pdbx_seq_one_letter_code
_entity_poly.pdbx_strand_id
1 'polypeptide(L)'
;MIEIQNASTSSGLYTVRNDGTIDFPLAGEYVSVADKTTDEIEGQLSGSISLYSTPQVSVKIAEYVSHGVLVSGLVEVPGFHQIHRDAVPLYVIRSAAGVTQSAKRVTIKRERALGTESYLLSSPNTDRTLIFPGDSVEFSGNL
;
A
#
# COMPACT_ATOMS: atom_id res chain seq x y z
N MET A 1 4.99 -10.10 8.65
CA MET A 1 5.85 -11.10 9.30
C MET A 1 5.10 -11.68 10.48
N ILE A 2 5.01 -12.99 10.56
CA ILE A 2 4.38 -13.71 11.67
C ILE A 2 5.44 -14.66 12.24
N GLU A 3 5.58 -14.67 13.56
CA GLU A 3 6.55 -15.48 14.31
C GLU A 3 5.83 -16.24 15.43
N ILE A 4 6.18 -17.52 15.61
CA ILE A 4 5.74 -18.31 16.77
C ILE A 4 6.90 -18.42 17.75
N GLN A 5 6.79 -17.75 18.89
CA GLN A 5 7.87 -17.62 19.86
C GLN A 5 8.16 -18.92 20.62
N ASN A 6 7.17 -19.80 20.71
CA ASN A 6 7.28 -21.09 21.41
C ASN A 6 7.77 -22.24 20.52
N ALA A 7 8.15 -21.96 19.27
CA ALA A 7 8.67 -22.93 18.32
C ALA A 7 10.11 -22.59 17.91
N SER A 8 10.96 -23.60 17.76
CA SER A 8 12.41 -23.40 17.65
C SER A 8 12.87 -22.61 16.42
N THR A 9 12.09 -22.52 15.35
CA THR A 9 12.36 -21.64 14.18
C THR A 9 11.14 -21.55 13.25
N SER A 10 10.08 -20.82 13.59
CA SER A 10 8.98 -20.57 12.63
C SER A 10 8.58 -19.10 12.57
N SER A 11 9.34 -18.34 11.79
CA SER A 11 9.00 -17.00 11.32
C SER A 11 8.77 -17.02 9.80
N GLY A 12 7.72 -16.36 9.32
CA GLY A 12 7.39 -16.30 7.90
C GLY A 12 6.88 -14.93 7.45
N LEU A 13 7.08 -14.63 6.16
CA LEU A 13 6.41 -13.53 5.48
C LEU A 13 5.11 -14.04 4.87
N TYR A 14 4.02 -13.32 5.12
CA TYR A 14 2.69 -13.64 4.63
C TYR A 14 2.12 -12.40 3.97
N THR A 15 1.66 -12.54 2.73
CA THR A 15 1.09 -11.44 1.94
C THR A 15 -0.41 -11.37 2.18
N VAL A 16 -0.91 -10.16 2.47
CA VAL A 16 -2.35 -9.90 2.54
C VAL A 16 -2.91 -9.89 1.12
N ARG A 17 -3.88 -10.76 0.86
CA ARG A 17 -4.61 -10.86 -0.40
C ARG A 17 -5.56 -9.68 -0.59
N ASN A 18 -6.06 -9.49 -1.81
CA ASN A 18 -6.99 -8.41 -2.15
C ASN A 18 -8.32 -8.47 -1.36
N ASP A 19 -8.71 -9.65 -0.88
CA ASP A 19 -9.90 -9.86 -0.04
C ASP A 19 -9.63 -9.60 1.46
N GLY A 20 -8.44 -9.12 1.81
CA GLY A 20 -8.09 -8.80 3.20
C GLY A 20 -7.71 -10.01 4.05
N THR A 21 -7.36 -11.13 3.42
CA THR A 21 -7.02 -12.38 4.10
C THR A 21 -5.55 -12.78 3.92
N ILE A 22 -5.08 -13.69 4.77
CA ILE A 22 -3.78 -14.37 4.63
C ILE A 22 -3.96 -15.89 4.69
N ASP A 23 -3.07 -16.62 4.02
CA ASP A 23 -2.98 -18.06 4.14
C ASP A 23 -1.91 -18.41 5.18
N PHE A 24 -2.32 -18.89 6.35
CA PHE A 24 -1.43 -19.20 7.46
C PHE A 24 -1.57 -20.69 7.85
N PRO A 25 -0.58 -21.55 7.54
CA PRO A 25 -0.72 -23.01 7.67
C PRO A 25 -1.23 -23.53 9.01
N LEU A 26 -0.98 -22.81 10.12
CA LEU A 26 -1.36 -23.24 11.46
C LEU A 26 -2.72 -22.69 11.94
N ALA A 27 -3.32 -21.74 11.20
CA ALA A 27 -4.68 -21.24 11.46
C ALA A 27 -5.64 -21.44 10.27
N GLY A 28 -5.15 -21.92 9.12
CA GLY A 28 -5.93 -22.19 7.92
C GLY A 28 -5.67 -21.21 6.77
N GLU A 29 -6.38 -21.44 5.67
CA GLU A 29 -6.42 -20.52 4.53
C GLU A 29 -7.46 -19.41 4.78
N TYR A 30 -7.32 -18.27 4.08
CA TYR A 30 -8.28 -17.16 4.13
C TYR A 30 -8.53 -16.55 5.52
N VAL A 31 -7.50 -16.49 6.38
CA VAL A 31 -7.61 -15.87 7.70
C VAL A 31 -7.78 -14.36 7.54
N SER A 32 -8.92 -13.82 7.96
CA SER A 32 -9.23 -12.38 7.84
C SER A 32 -8.35 -11.52 8.76
N VAL A 33 -7.63 -10.58 8.15
CA VAL A 33 -6.74 -9.61 8.82
C VAL A 33 -7.03 -8.15 8.46
N ALA A 34 -7.92 -7.90 7.49
CA ALA A 34 -8.36 -6.54 7.16
C ALA A 34 -9.00 -5.85 8.37
N ASP A 35 -8.78 -4.54 8.44
CA ASP A 35 -9.28 -3.65 9.48
C ASP A 35 -8.91 -4.04 10.93
N LYS A 36 -7.87 -4.87 11.08
CA LYS A 36 -7.35 -5.30 12.38
C LYS A 36 -5.96 -4.73 12.63
N THR A 37 -5.72 -4.39 13.88
CA THR A 37 -4.38 -4.10 14.42
C THR A 37 -3.54 -5.38 14.48
N THR A 38 -2.22 -5.23 14.60
CA THR A 38 -1.31 -6.36 14.80
C THR A 38 -1.69 -7.20 16.02
N ASP A 39 -2.08 -6.54 17.10
CA ASP A 39 -2.42 -7.17 18.39
C ASP A 39 -3.71 -8.00 18.28
N GLU A 40 -4.70 -7.50 17.54
CA GLU A 40 -5.94 -8.24 17.26
C GLU A 40 -5.66 -9.49 16.41
N ILE A 41 -4.75 -9.38 15.43
CA ILE A 41 -4.33 -10.52 14.59
C ILE A 41 -3.55 -11.54 15.44
N GLU A 42 -2.67 -11.09 16.34
CA GLU A 42 -1.95 -11.97 17.28
C GLU A 42 -2.91 -12.79 18.13
N GLY A 43 -3.92 -12.14 18.72
CA GLY A 43 -4.95 -12.80 19.53
C GLY A 43 -5.75 -13.82 18.72
N GLN A 44 -6.18 -13.45 17.52
CA GLN A 44 -6.90 -14.35 16.62
C GLN A 44 -6.08 -15.57 16.23
N LEU A 45 -4.85 -15.38 15.78
CA LEU A 45 -3.98 -16.48 15.35
C LEU A 45 -3.65 -17.40 16.53
N SER A 46 -3.35 -16.83 17.69
CA SER A 46 -3.11 -17.62 18.91
C SER A 46 -4.33 -18.47 19.28
N GLY A 47 -5.56 -17.95 19.12
CA GLY A 47 -6.78 -18.71 19.38
C GLY A 47 -7.07 -19.83 18.37
N SER A 48 -6.58 -19.71 17.13
CA SER A 48 -6.83 -20.68 16.05
C SER A 48 -5.81 -21.82 15.99
N ILE A 49 -4.62 -21.66 16.57
CA ILE A 49 -3.56 -22.68 16.53
C ILE A 49 -3.82 -23.76 17.58
N SER A 50 -4.18 -24.96 17.14
CA SER A 50 -4.45 -26.11 18.04
C SER A 50 -3.20 -26.98 18.34
N LEU A 51 -2.10 -26.77 17.61
CA LEU A 51 -0.88 -27.60 17.72
C LEU A 51 -0.10 -27.35 19.02
N TYR A 52 -0.30 -26.20 19.66
CA TYR A 52 0.38 -25.81 20.90
C TYR A 52 -0.65 -25.56 22.00
N SER A 53 -0.36 -25.98 23.23
CA SER A 53 -1.26 -25.75 24.38
C SER A 53 -1.37 -24.27 24.76
N THR A 54 -0.35 -23.47 24.45
CA THR A 54 -0.33 -22.01 24.67
C THR A 54 0.54 -21.38 23.57
N PRO A 55 0.00 -21.19 22.36
CA PRO A 55 0.73 -20.57 21.26
C PRO A 55 1.03 -19.10 21.61
N GLN A 56 2.28 -18.69 21.42
CA GLN A 56 2.70 -17.29 21.48
C GLN A 56 3.04 -16.84 20.07
N VAL A 57 2.22 -15.94 19.53
CA VAL A 57 2.36 -15.40 18.17
C VAL A 57 2.76 -13.94 18.25
N SER A 58 3.71 -13.53 17.43
CA SER A 58 3.99 -12.11 17.17
C SER A 58 3.72 -11.77 15.71
N VAL A 59 3.04 -10.65 15.47
CA VAL A 59 2.70 -10.14 14.16
C VAL A 59 3.34 -8.76 13.99
N LYS A 60 4.14 -8.61 12.94
CA LYS A 60 4.76 -7.33 12.56
C LYS A 60 4.50 -7.08 11.08
N ILE A 61 4.29 -5.82 10.70
CA ILE A 61 4.22 -5.47 9.28
C ILE A 61 5.65 -5.49 8.71
N ALA A 62 5.89 -6.36 7.73
CA ALA A 62 7.20 -6.50 7.09
C ALA A 62 7.40 -5.44 6.01
N GLU A 63 6.37 -5.21 5.20
CA GLU A 63 6.35 -4.21 4.15
C GLU A 63 4.90 -3.81 3.86
N TYR A 64 4.67 -2.52 3.63
CA TYR A 64 3.40 -2.02 3.12
C TYR A 64 3.39 -2.06 1.60
N VAL A 65 3.12 -3.24 1.02
CA VAL A 65 3.02 -3.42 -0.44
C VAL A 65 1.78 -2.69 -1.00
N SER A 66 0.80 -2.38 -0.16
CA SER A 66 -0.42 -1.65 -0.54
C SER A 66 -0.21 -0.15 -0.79
N HIS A 67 0.97 0.42 -0.49
CA HIS A 67 1.21 1.86 -0.58
C HIS A 67 1.99 2.29 -1.83
N GLY A 68 1.63 1.76 -2.99
CA GLY A 68 2.18 2.18 -4.28
C GLY A 68 1.29 3.18 -5.00
N VAL A 69 1.89 4.08 -5.78
CA VAL A 69 1.22 4.94 -6.77
C VAL A 69 1.82 4.61 -8.14
N LEU A 70 0.98 4.39 -9.15
CA LEU A 70 1.46 4.20 -10.52
C LEU A 70 1.66 5.56 -11.18
N VAL A 71 2.89 5.87 -11.62
CA VAL A 71 3.21 7.14 -12.26
C VAL A 71 3.59 6.94 -13.72
N SER A 72 3.06 7.76 -14.62
CA SER A 72 3.28 7.65 -16.05
C SER A 72 3.29 9.01 -16.78
N GLY A 73 3.61 8.95 -18.08
CA GLY A 73 3.58 10.11 -18.98
C GLY A 73 4.91 10.86 -19.04
N LEU A 74 4.84 12.19 -19.00
CA LEU A 74 5.98 13.10 -19.12
C LEU A 74 6.81 13.17 -17.82
N VAL A 75 7.49 12.07 -17.52
CA VAL A 75 8.32 11.86 -16.34
C VAL A 75 9.64 11.17 -16.72
N GLU A 76 10.68 11.38 -15.92
CA GLU A 76 11.98 10.70 -16.08
C GLU A 76 11.93 9.25 -15.56
N VAL A 77 11.20 9.02 -14.46
CA VAL A 77 11.12 7.71 -13.79
C VAL A 77 9.66 7.24 -13.75
N PRO A 78 9.15 6.62 -14.83
CA PRO A 78 7.82 6.03 -14.85
C PRO A 78 7.79 4.71 -14.05
N GLY A 79 6.59 4.28 -13.65
CA GLY A 79 6.36 3.01 -12.96
C GLY A 79 5.79 3.18 -11.56
N PHE A 80 5.95 2.16 -10.72
CA PHE A 80 5.44 2.16 -9.36
C PHE A 80 6.36 2.94 -8.42
N HIS A 81 5.77 3.90 -7.70
CA HIS A 81 6.43 4.68 -6.65
C HIS A 81 5.83 4.34 -5.30
N GLN A 82 6.65 3.88 -4.37
CA GLN A 82 6.21 3.57 -3.00
C GLN A 82 6.06 4.86 -2.18
N ILE A 83 4.99 4.95 -1.40
CA ILE A 83 4.75 6.04 -0.46
C ILE A 83 4.63 5.47 0.96
N HIS A 84 5.27 6.09 1.94
CA HIS A 84 5.34 5.56 3.31
C HIS A 84 4.25 6.14 4.25
N ARG A 85 3.19 6.71 3.69
CA ARG A 85 2.12 7.40 4.44
C ARG A 85 0.77 7.12 3.76
N ASP A 86 -0.30 7.28 4.54
CA ASP A 86 -1.68 7.11 4.04
C ASP A 86 -2.02 8.03 2.87
N ALA A 87 -1.35 9.20 2.80
CA ALA A 87 -1.41 10.11 1.66
C ALA A 87 -0.15 10.99 1.60
N VAL A 88 0.21 11.44 0.39
CA VAL A 88 1.26 12.44 0.16
C VAL A 88 0.77 13.54 -0.77
N PRO A 89 1.23 14.78 -0.64
CA PRO A 89 0.92 15.82 -1.63
C PRO A 89 1.52 15.50 -3.00
N LEU A 90 0.86 15.93 -4.07
CA LEU A 90 1.29 15.69 -5.46
C LEU A 90 2.73 16.15 -5.74
N TYR A 91 3.21 17.23 -5.11
CA TYR A 91 4.59 17.69 -5.32
C TYR A 91 5.63 16.62 -4.96
N VAL A 92 5.34 15.75 -4.00
CA VAL A 92 6.24 14.64 -3.61
C VAL A 92 6.38 13.66 -4.78
N ILE A 93 5.25 13.30 -5.39
CA ILE A 93 5.23 12.42 -6.57
C ILE A 93 5.94 13.08 -7.75
N ARG A 94 5.69 14.37 -8.00
CA ARG A 94 6.34 15.12 -9.09
C ARG A 94 7.85 15.14 -8.95
N SER A 95 8.33 15.36 -7.73
CA SER A 95 9.76 15.38 -7.41
C SER A 95 10.38 13.99 -7.56
N ALA A 96 9.71 12.94 -7.09
CA ALA A 96 10.22 11.57 -7.13
C ALA A 96 10.27 11.01 -8.56
N ALA A 97 9.27 11.33 -9.39
CA ALA A 97 9.19 10.84 -10.76
C ALA A 97 10.02 11.67 -11.77
N GLY A 98 10.56 12.84 -11.38
CA GLY A 98 11.25 13.74 -12.29
C GLY A 98 10.32 14.25 -13.40
N VAL A 99 9.21 14.89 -13.04
CA VAL A 99 8.24 15.42 -14.03
C VAL A 99 8.91 16.47 -14.91
N THR A 100 8.81 16.30 -16.22
CA THR A 100 9.47 17.18 -17.18
C THR A 100 8.79 18.56 -17.24
N GLN A 101 9.53 19.58 -17.67
CA GLN A 101 8.99 20.95 -17.79
C GLN A 101 7.92 21.10 -18.88
N SER A 102 7.85 20.15 -19.82
CA SER A 102 6.83 20.12 -20.87
C SER A 102 5.47 19.62 -20.37
N ALA A 103 5.40 18.97 -19.19
CA ALA A 103 4.14 18.61 -18.57
C ALA A 103 3.33 19.86 -18.20
N LYS A 104 2.04 19.87 -18.57
CA LYS A 104 1.08 20.95 -18.29
C LYS A 104 -0.12 20.49 -17.48
N ARG A 105 -0.43 19.19 -17.57
CA ARG A 105 -1.59 18.57 -16.92
C ARG A 105 -1.16 17.37 -16.10
N VAL A 106 -1.95 17.09 -15.09
CA VAL A 106 -1.91 15.85 -14.33
C VAL A 106 -3.32 15.27 -14.31
N THR A 107 -3.42 13.98 -14.60
CA THR A 107 -4.64 13.20 -14.47
C THR A 107 -4.45 12.19 -13.36
N ILE A 108 -5.36 12.17 -12.40
CA ILE A 108 -5.32 11.27 -11.25
C ILE A 108 -6.54 10.37 -11.33
N LYS A 109 -6.31 9.07 -11.52
CA LYS A 109 -7.34 8.05 -11.43
C LYS A 109 -7.32 7.47 -10.02
N ARG A 110 -8.42 7.66 -9.29
CA ARG A 110 -8.60 7.22 -7.91
C ARG A 110 -9.14 5.80 -7.88
N GLU A 111 -8.42 4.89 -7.25
CA GLU A 111 -8.91 3.51 -7.06
C GLU A 111 -10.11 3.48 -6.10
N ARG A 112 -10.04 4.24 -4.99
CA ARG A 112 -11.02 4.22 -3.90
C ARG A 112 -12.41 4.76 -4.25
N ALA A 113 -12.48 5.69 -5.21
CA ALA A 113 -13.70 6.42 -5.54
C ALA A 113 -14.18 6.19 -6.98
N LEU A 114 -13.49 5.33 -7.75
CA LEU A 114 -13.73 5.13 -9.20
C LEU A 114 -13.91 6.45 -9.96
N GLY A 115 -13.04 7.42 -9.67
CA GLY A 115 -13.11 8.77 -10.21
C GLY A 115 -11.81 9.17 -10.92
N THR A 116 -11.94 10.01 -11.94
CA THR A 116 -10.80 10.63 -12.62
C THR A 116 -10.84 12.12 -12.40
N GLU A 117 -9.77 12.67 -11.84
CA GLU A 117 -9.58 14.10 -11.62
C GLU A 117 -8.48 14.60 -12.55
N SER A 118 -8.61 15.84 -13.06
CA SER A 118 -7.58 16.43 -13.90
C SER A 118 -7.31 17.87 -13.49
N TYR A 119 -6.03 18.21 -13.37
CA TYR A 119 -5.59 19.52 -12.92
C TYR A 119 -4.55 20.09 -13.89
N LEU A 120 -4.53 21.42 -14.01
CA LEU A 120 -3.41 22.13 -14.62
C LEU A 120 -2.28 22.23 -13.59
N LEU A 121 -1.06 21.90 -13.99
CA LEU A 121 0.13 21.99 -13.11
C LEU A 121 0.48 23.45 -12.75
N SER A 122 0.00 24.42 -13.54
CA SER A 122 0.15 25.84 -13.27
C SER A 122 -0.85 26.38 -12.24
N SER A 123 -1.86 25.61 -11.85
CA SER A 123 -2.85 26.06 -10.88
C SER A 123 -2.26 26.09 -9.46
N PRO A 124 -2.53 27.13 -8.64
CA PRO A 124 -1.82 27.37 -7.38
C PRO A 124 -1.91 26.25 -6.34
N ASN A 125 -2.95 25.42 -6.40
CA ASN A 125 -3.22 24.38 -5.41
C ASN A 125 -2.97 22.96 -5.89
N THR A 126 -2.59 22.75 -7.16
CA THR A 126 -2.43 21.41 -7.74
C THR A 126 -1.40 20.59 -6.98
N ASP A 127 -0.30 21.20 -6.55
CA ASP A 127 0.75 20.53 -5.78
C ASP A 127 0.33 20.11 -4.37
N ARG A 128 -0.77 20.67 -3.85
CA ARG A 128 -1.35 20.33 -2.54
C ARG A 128 -2.37 19.21 -2.62
N THR A 129 -2.76 18.78 -3.82
CA THR A 129 -3.67 17.65 -4.01
C THR A 129 -3.06 16.42 -3.37
N LEU A 130 -3.82 15.77 -2.48
CA LEU A 130 -3.39 14.54 -1.83
C LEU A 130 -3.48 13.38 -2.82
N ILE A 131 -2.44 12.56 -2.84
CA ILE A 131 -2.31 11.31 -3.58
C ILE A 131 -2.30 10.18 -2.57
N PHE A 132 -3.12 9.18 -2.82
CA PHE A 132 -3.31 8.04 -1.94
C PHE A 132 -2.69 6.79 -2.57
N PRO A 133 -2.33 5.81 -1.73
CA PRO A 133 -2.10 4.44 -2.17
C PRO A 133 -3.16 3.94 -3.15
N GLY A 134 -2.72 3.36 -4.27
CA GLY A 134 -3.59 2.84 -5.33
C GLY A 134 -3.89 3.82 -6.46
N ASP A 135 -3.62 5.12 -6.28
CA ASP A 135 -3.84 6.10 -7.33
C ASP A 135 -2.94 5.83 -8.55
N SER A 136 -3.47 6.11 -9.74
CA SER A 136 -2.65 6.24 -10.96
C SER A 136 -2.54 7.71 -11.34
N VAL A 137 -1.31 8.20 -11.49
CA VAL A 137 -0.98 9.61 -11.76
C VAL A 137 -0.26 9.72 -13.09
N GLU A 138 -0.91 10.34 -14.07
CA GLU A 138 -0.36 10.55 -15.41
C GLU A 138 -0.06 12.03 -15.64
N PHE A 139 1.16 12.34 -16.07
CA PHE A 139 1.56 13.69 -16.46
C PHE A 139 1.55 13.84 -17.98
N SER A 140 0.89 14.86 -18.50
CA SER A 140 0.77 15.07 -19.95
C SER A 140 1.05 16.52 -20.36
N GLY A 141 1.49 16.69 -21.60
CA GLY A 141 1.64 17.98 -22.26
C GLY A 141 0.37 18.31 -23.05
N ASN A 142 0.11 19.59 -23.31
CA ASN A 142 -0.87 19.93 -24.33
C ASN A 142 -0.33 19.49 -25.70
N LEU A 143 -1.14 18.80 -26.49
CA LEU A 143 -0.94 18.71 -27.94
C LEU A 143 -1.15 20.10 -28.57
#